data_AF-X4ZF88-F1
#
_entry.id   AF-X4ZF88-F1
#
_cell.length_a   1.000
_cell.length_b   1.000
_cell.length_c   1.000
_cell.angle_alpha   90.00
_cell.angle_beta   90.00
_cell.angle_gamma   90.00
#
_symmetry.space_group_name_H-M   'P 1'
#
loop_
_entity.id
_entity.type
_entity.pdbx_description
1 polymer ?
#
loop_
_entity_poly.entity_id
_entity_poly.type
_entity_poly.pdbx_seq_one_letter_code
_entity_poly.pdbx_strand_id
1 'polypeptide(L)' 'MKTRDERIRYVIRHRDGHFINIRCEPTHDFMKVDRWVTEDDVQAFLHGYYAPPDPDNYYAVPIKVTYELETEVSQ' A
#
# COMPACT_ATOMS: atom_id res chain seq x y z
N MET A 1 -8.97 27.60 -1.83
CA MET A 1 -9.01 26.87 -3.11
C MET A 1 -8.48 25.47 -2.81
N LYS A 2 -9.30 24.41 -2.95
CA LYS A 2 -8.87 23.03 -2.61
C LYS A 2 -7.94 22.51 -3.72
N THR A 3 -6.67 22.28 -3.42
CA THR A 3 -5.77 21.55 -4.31
C THR A 3 -6.00 20.06 -4.10
N ARG A 4 -6.31 19.34 -5.18
CA ARG A 4 -6.43 17.88 -5.20
C ARG A 4 -5.16 17.30 -5.79
N ASP A 5 -4.49 16.44 -5.03
CA ASP A 5 -3.33 15.68 -5.46
C ASP A 5 -3.73 14.19 -5.53
N GLU A 6 -3.52 13.57 -6.69
CA GLU A 6 -3.83 12.16 -6.92
C GLU A 6 -2.53 11.38 -7.12
N ARG A 7 -2.34 10.29 -6.38
CA ARG A 7 -1.16 9.43 -6.48
C ARG A 7 -1.54 7.97 -6.57
N ILE A 8 -0.75 7.22 -7.33
CA ILE A 8 -0.80 5.76 -7.31
C ILE A 8 0.15 5.27 -6.21
N ARG A 9 -0.32 4.30 -5.44
CA ARG A 9 0.43 3.55 -4.44
C ARG A 9 0.15 2.06 -4.62
N TYR A 10 0.97 1.22 -4.00
CA TYR A 10 0.81 -0.22 -4.06
C TYR A 10 0.58 -0.79 -2.66
N VAL A 11 -0.27 -1.80 -2.57
CA VAL A 11 -0.47 -2.63 -1.38
C VAL A 11 -0.19 -4.08 -1.72
N ILE A 12 0.12 -4.89 -0.72
CA ILE A 12 0.42 -6.30 -0.91
C ILE A 12 -0.85 -7.10 -0.65
N ARG A 13 -1.25 -7.92 -1.63
CA ARG A 13 -2.42 -8.80 -1.54
C ARG A 13 -2.03 -10.25 -1.77
N HIS A 14 -2.56 -11.14 -0.96
CA HIS A 14 -2.46 -12.57 -1.14
C HIS A 14 -3.49 -13.08 -2.15
N ARG A 15 -3.19 -14.18 -2.84
CA ARG A 15 -4.05 -14.82 -3.86
C ARG A 15 -5.44 -15.23 -3.34
N ASP A 16 -5.59 -15.51 -2.05
CA ASP A 16 -6.89 -15.82 -1.43
C ASP A 16 -7.76 -14.58 -1.15
N GLY A 17 -7.20 -13.37 -1.31
CA GLY A 17 -7.91 -12.11 -1.23
C GLY A 17 -7.57 -11.21 -0.04
N HIS A 18 -6.82 -11.66 0.98
CA HIS A 18 -6.41 -10.80 2.10
C HIS A 18 -5.18 -9.93 1.77
N PHE A 19 -4.93 -8.89 2.58
CA PHE A 19 -3.77 -8.00 2.48
C PHE A 19 -2.81 -8.24 3.64
N ILE A 20 -1.55 -7.85 3.49
CA ILE A 20 -0.57 -7.89 4.56
C ILE A 20 0.12 -6.54 4.77
N ASN A 21 0.51 -6.27 6.02
CA ASN A 21 1.40 -5.16 6.36
C ASN A 21 2.88 -5.60 6.30
N ILE A 22 3.81 -4.68 6.59
CA ILE A 22 5.26 -4.97 6.59
C ILE A 22 5.68 -6.03 7.63
N ARG A 23 4.83 -6.32 8.62
CA ARG A 23 5.03 -7.38 9.61
C ARG A 23 4.43 -8.72 9.17
N CYS A 24 3.93 -8.81 7.94
CA CYS A 24 3.23 -9.97 7.39
C CYS A 24 1.94 -10.33 8.15
N GLU A 25 1.32 -9.38 8.85
CA GLU A 25 0.06 -9.61 9.55
C GLU A 25 -1.11 -9.49 8.56
N PRO A 26 -1.98 -10.52 8.45
CA PRO A 26 -3.08 -10.51 7.51
C PRO A 26 -4.22 -9.58 7.95
N THR A 27 -4.83 -8.90 7.00
CA THR A 27 -6.01 -8.05 7.19
C THR A 27 -6.90 -8.05 5.95
N HIS A 28 -8.20 -7.86 6.13
CA HIS A 28 -9.14 -7.69 5.02
C HIS A 28 -9.33 -6.21 4.62
N ASP A 29 -8.74 -5.29 5.38
CA ASP A 29 -8.83 -3.86 5.16
C ASP A 29 -7.50 -3.31 4.64
N PHE A 30 -7.47 -2.97 3.35
CA PHE A 30 -6.29 -2.40 2.68
C PHE A 30 -5.92 -1.01 3.22
N MET A 31 -6.80 -0.34 3.97
CA MET A 31 -6.49 0.96 4.58
C MET A 31 -5.53 0.84 5.77
N LYS A 32 -5.37 -0.36 6.33
CA LYS A 32 -4.51 -0.66 7.49
C LYS A 32 -3.13 -1.19 7.14
N VAL A 33 -2.82 -1.33 5.86
CA VAL A 33 -1.51 -1.84 5.40
C VAL A 33 -0.63 -0.71 4.87
N ASP A 34 0.67 -1.01 4.80
CA ASP A 34 1.67 -0.11 4.24
C ASP A 34 1.41 0.13 2.75
N ARG A 35 1.61 1.39 2.34
CA ARG A 35 1.41 1.85 0.96
C ARG A 35 2.76 2.18 0.34
N TRP A 36 3.11 1.42 -0.68
CA TRP A 36 4.40 1.49 -1.34
C TRP A 36 4.33 2.46 -2.52
N VAL A 37 5.47 3.10 -2.82
CA VAL A 37 5.55 4.10 -3.89
C VAL A 37 5.63 3.42 -5.25
N THR A 38 6.41 2.34 -5.34
CA THR A 38 6.61 1.58 -6.57
C THR A 38 6.26 0.11 -6.37
N GLU A 39 5.99 -0.59 -7.47
CA GLU A 39 5.84 -2.04 -7.47
C GLU A 39 7.17 -2.73 -7.17
N ASP A 40 8.30 -2.19 -7.65
CA ASP A 40 9.64 -2.74 -7.41
C ASP A 40 9.97 -2.80 -5.91
N ASP A 41 9.56 -1.80 -5.13
CA ASP A 41 9.76 -1.82 -3.68
C ASP A 41 8.98 -2.97 -3.01
N VAL A 42 7.77 -3.27 -3.52
CA VAL A 42 6.98 -4.42 -3.06
C VAL A 42 7.69 -5.72 -3.42
N GLN A 43 8.20 -5.86 -4.64
CA GLN A 43 8.92 -7.05 -5.07
C GLN A 43 10.21 -7.26 -4.25
N ALA A 44 10.94 -6.18 -3.97
CA ALA A 44 12.11 -6.21 -3.11
C ALA A 44 11.77 -6.66 -1.67
N PHE A 45 10.62 -6.27 -1.13
CA PHE A 45 10.14 -6.76 0.16
C PHE A 45 9.75 -8.24 0.10
N LEU A 46 8.94 -8.64 -0.88
CA LEU A 46 8.45 -10.01 -1.02
C LEU A 46 9.57 -11.04 -1.24
N HIS A 47 10.67 -10.66 -1.87
CA HIS A 47 11.81 -11.56 -2.11
C HIS A 47 13.05 -11.20 -1.27
N GLY A 48 12.87 -10.33 -0.26
CA GLY A 48 13.93 -9.84 0.61
C GLY A 48 14.11 -10.66 1.88
N TYR A 49 14.95 -10.13 2.78
CA TYR A 49 15.29 -10.80 4.06
C TYR A 49 14.08 -10.99 4.99
N TYR A 50 13.09 -10.09 4.93
CA TYR A 50 11.88 -10.10 5.75
C TYR A 50 10.64 -10.55 4.95
N ALA A 51 10.86 -11.34 3.90
CA ALA A 51 9.79 -11.86 3.06
C ALA A 51 8.74 -12.64 3.88
N PRO A 52 7.45 -12.57 3.49
CA PRO A 52 6.45 -13.47 4.04
C PRO A 52 6.75 -14.93 3.64
N PRO A 53 6.21 -15.92 4.37
CA PRO A 53 6.20 -17.30 3.90
C PRO A 53 5.52 -17.40 2.53
N ASP A 54 6.08 -18.21 1.62
CA ASP A 54 5.57 -18.43 0.26
C ASP A 54 5.28 -17.13 -0.52
N PRO A 55 6.31 -16.30 -0.79
CA PRO A 55 6.12 -14.96 -1.35
C PRO A 55 5.42 -14.93 -2.71
N ASP A 56 5.49 -16.02 -3.49
CA ASP A 56 4.82 -16.16 -4.79
C ASP A 56 3.27 -16.14 -4.69
N ASN A 57 2.73 -16.29 -3.48
CA ASN A 57 1.31 -16.14 -3.21
C ASN A 57 0.86 -14.69 -3.01
N TYR A 58 1.79 -13.75 -2.99
CA TYR A 58 1.51 -12.33 -2.83
C TYR A 58 1.85 -11.55 -4.10
N TYR A 59 1.15 -10.43 -4.30
CA TYR A 59 1.38 -9.56 -5.43
C TYR A 59 1.03 -8.12 -5.09
N ALA A 60 1.65 -7.18 -5.81
CA ALA A 60 1.36 -5.77 -5.70
C ALA A 60 -0.01 -5.44 -6.34
N VAL A 61 -0.82 -4.66 -5.64
CA VAL A 61 -2.10 -4.14 -6.13
C VAL A 61 -2.05 -2.62 -6.14
N PRO A 62 -2.25 -1.96 -7.29
CA PRO A 62 -2.28 -0.51 -7.34
C PRO A 62 -3.56 0.03 -6.69
N ILE A 63 -3.41 1.07 -5.89
CA ILE A 63 -4.50 1.85 -5.30
C ILE A 63 -4.34 3.32 -5.69
N LYS A 64 -5.48 3.99 -5.91
CA LYS A 64 -5.54 5.43 -6.15
C LYS A 64 -5.75 6.13 -4.81
N VAL A 65 -4.83 7.02 -4.44
CA VAL A 65 -4.91 7.84 -3.23
C VAL A 65 -5.15 9.29 -3.64
N THR A 66 -6.21 9.89 -3.10
CA THR A 66 -6.55 11.30 -3.32
C THR A 66 -6.34 12.07 -2.02
N TYR A 67 -5.53 13.13 -2.07
CA TYR A 67 -5.30 14.05 -0.97
C TYR A 67 -6.12 15.32 -1.21
N GLU A 68 -6.88 15.74 -0.20
CA GLU A 68 -7.49 17.07 -0.15
C GLU A 68 -6.76 17.90 0.92
N LEU A 69 -6.10 18.98 0.50
CA LEU A 69 -5.48 19.92 1.42
C LEU A 69 -6.53 20.96 1.84
N GLU A 70 -6.81 21.03 3.15
CA GLU A 70 -7.49 22.18 3.73
C GLU A 70 -6.45 23.27 3.99
N THR A 71 -6.54 24.37 3.24
CA THR A 71 -5.77 25.57 3.56
C THR A 71 -6.38 26.20 4.80
N GLU A 72 -5.66 26.22 5.92
CA GLU A 72 -6.06 27.04 7.08
C GLU A 72 -6.28 28.47 6.60
N VAL A 73 -7.51 28.96 6.75
CA VAL A 73 -7.82 30.37 6.50
C VAL A 73 -7.37 31.10 7.76
N SER A 74 -6.18 31.68 7.75
CA SER A 74 -5.79 32.65 8.79
C SER A 74 -6.83 33.77 8.81
N GLN A 75 -7.54 33.91 9.94
CA GLN A 75 -8.43 35.03 10.22
C GLN A 75 -7.64 36.29 10.55
#